data_AF-A0A9E2EC93-F1
#
_entry.id   AF-A0A9E2EC93-F1
#
_cell.length_a   1.000
_cell.length_b   1.000
_cell.length_c   1.000
_cell.angle_alpha   90.00
_cell.angle_beta   90.00
_cell.angle_gamma   90.00
#
_symmetry.space_group_name_H-M   'P 1'
#
loop_
_entity.id
_entity.type
_entity.pdbx_description
1 polymer ?
#
loop_
_entity_poly.entity_id
_entity_poly.type
_entity_poly.pdbx_seq_one_letter_code
_entity_poly.pdbx_strand_id
1 'polypeptide(L)'
;MAGLHEKPIFLVSSPRSGSTLFRLIMDSHPNIAVPPPAWLYDFFQPYIYSYGDTTVPENLKAMAQDMLDCPTIQRWAETFSADQLVARAPEPTFPGLYDALHLLYAETKGKPRWGEKSPRNALCVNEI
;
A
#
# COMPACT_ATOMS: atom_id res chain seq x y z
N MET A 1 1.12 3.85 22.90
CA MET A 1 -0.13 3.07 22.73
C MET A 1 -0.17 2.62 21.27
N ALA A 2 0.33 1.43 20.95
CA ALA A 2 0.21 0.88 19.60
C ALA A 2 -1.27 0.56 19.37
N GLY A 3 -1.96 1.41 18.60
CA GLY A 3 -3.37 1.20 18.28
C GLY A 3 -3.53 -0.14 17.56
N LEU A 4 -4.60 -0.88 17.91
CA LEU A 4 -5.05 -2.02 17.12
C LEU A 4 -5.15 -1.55 15.66
N HIS A 5 -4.36 -2.14 14.78
CA HIS A 5 -4.37 -1.79 13.37
C HIS A 5 -5.76 -2.08 12.81
N GLU A 6 -6.54 -1.03 12.51
CA GLU A 6 -7.87 -1.22 11.94
C GLU A 6 -7.75 -1.85 10.55
N LYS A 7 -8.64 -2.81 10.25
CA LYS A 7 -8.62 -3.52 8.96
C LYS A 7 -8.66 -2.53 7.79
N PRO A 8 -7.87 -2.72 6.72
CA PRO A 8 -7.89 -1.81 5.57
C PRO A 8 -9.26 -1.75 4.87
N ILE A 9 -9.46 -0.70 4.07
CA ILE A 9 -10.66 -0.52 3.23
C ILE A 9 -10.28 -0.66 1.76
N PHE A 10 -10.87 -1.61 1.04
CA PHE A 10 -10.71 -1.72 -0.40
C PHE A 10 -11.92 -1.14 -1.14
N LEU A 11 -11.68 -0.10 -1.94
CA LEU A 11 -12.68 0.54 -2.77
C LEU A 11 -12.72 -0.14 -4.14
N VAL A 12 -13.59 -1.14 -4.29
CA VAL A 12 -13.78 -1.86 -5.56
C VAL A 12 -14.87 -1.19 -6.39
N SER A 13 -14.58 -0.89 -7.65
CA SER A 13 -15.54 -0.31 -8.58
C SER A 13 -15.22 -0.68 -10.02
N SER A 14 -16.22 -0.61 -10.90
CA SER A 14 -15.95 -0.57 -12.35
C SER A 14 -15.15 0.71 -12.71
N PRO A 15 -14.31 0.67 -13.76
CA PRO A 15 -13.70 1.88 -14.31
C PRO A 15 -14.77 2.91 -14.73
N ARG A 16 -14.45 4.21 -14.62
CA ARG A 16 -15.30 5.34 -15.07
C ARG A 16 -16.62 5.53 -14.29
N SER A 17 -16.73 4.97 -13.09
CA SER A 17 -17.90 5.10 -12.19
C SER A 17 -17.81 6.25 -11.17
N GLY A 18 -16.83 7.15 -11.30
CA GLY A 18 -16.61 8.21 -10.31
C GLY A 18 -15.86 7.77 -9.05
N SER A 19 -15.27 6.57 -9.02
CA SER A 19 -14.53 6.07 -7.85
C SER A 19 -13.31 6.89 -7.46
N THR A 20 -12.72 7.68 -8.37
CA THR A 20 -11.69 8.67 -8.01
C THR A 20 -12.26 9.80 -7.16
N LEU A 21 -13.47 10.28 -7.45
CA LEU A 21 -14.14 11.28 -6.62
C LEU A 21 -14.49 10.68 -5.26
N PHE A 22 -15.04 9.46 -5.23
CA PHE A 22 -15.37 8.78 -3.98
C PHE A 22 -14.12 8.53 -3.11
N ARG A 23 -12.99 8.15 -3.72
CA ARG A 23 -11.68 8.06 -3.06
C ARG A 23 -11.29 9.38 -2.37
N LEU A 24 -11.43 10.51 -3.07
CA LEU A 24 -11.10 11.84 -2.52
C LEU A 24 -12.03 12.22 -1.36
N ILE A 25 -13.32 11.87 -1.44
CA ILE A 25 -14.28 12.08 -0.34
C ILE A 25 -13.85 11.26 0.89
N MET A 26 -13.52 9.98 0.69
CA MET A 26 -13.00 9.10 1.75
C MET A 26 -11.69 9.61 2.34
N ASP A 27 -10.77 10.08 1.51
CA ASP A 27 -9.51 10.69 1.93
C ASP A 27 -9.71 12.07 2.59
N SER A 28 -10.91 12.66 2.53
CA SER A 28 -11.24 13.85 3.33
C SER A 28 -11.78 13.51 4.71
N HIS A 29 -12.07 12.23 4.98
CA HIS A 29 -12.58 11.77 6.27
C HIS A 29 -11.49 11.89 7.36
N PRO A 30 -11.82 12.33 8.59
CA PRO A 30 -10.83 12.53 9.66
C PRO A 30 -10.09 11.26 10.04
N ASN A 31 -10.69 10.09 9.86
CA ASN A 31 -10.12 8.81 10.31
C ASN A 31 -9.59 7.91 9.19
N ILE A 32 -9.72 8.30 7.92
CA ILE A 32 -9.40 7.41 6.79
C ILE A 32 -8.49 8.13 5.79
N ALA A 33 -7.34 7.53 5.50
CA ALA A 33 -6.44 7.96 4.44
C ALA A 33 -6.59 7.03 3.23
N VAL A 34 -6.80 7.59 2.04
CA VAL A 34 -6.90 6.80 0.80
C VAL A 34 -5.98 7.42 -0.25
N PRO A 35 -4.71 6.97 -0.37
CA PRO A 35 -3.75 7.53 -1.30
C PRO A 35 -4.19 7.40 -2.76
N PRO A 36 -3.50 8.08 -3.70
CA PRO A 36 -3.64 7.77 -5.11
C PRO A 36 -3.44 6.26 -5.37
N PRO A 37 -4.15 5.65 -6.33
CA PRO A 37 -4.10 4.20 -6.53
C PRO A 37 -2.69 3.68 -6.75
N ALA A 38 -2.29 2.66 -5.98
CA ALA A 38 -0.93 2.15 -5.97
C ALA A 38 -0.64 1.21 -7.15
N TRP A 39 -1.62 0.39 -7.56
CA TRP A 39 -1.50 -0.65 -8.60
C TRP A 39 -0.42 -1.72 -8.34
N LEU A 40 0.12 -1.80 -7.13
CA LEU A 40 1.29 -2.64 -6.83
C LEU A 40 1.02 -4.14 -7.03
N TYR A 41 -0.16 -4.66 -6.71
CA TYR A 41 -0.46 -6.08 -6.96
C TYR A 41 -0.38 -6.44 -8.46
N ASP A 42 -0.79 -5.56 -9.36
CA ASP A 42 -0.67 -5.83 -10.79
C ASP A 42 0.79 -5.86 -11.27
N PHE A 43 1.65 -5.08 -10.63
CA PHE A 43 3.06 -5.00 -10.99
C PHE A 43 3.93 -6.04 -10.30
N PHE A 44 3.59 -6.46 -9.08
CA PHE A 44 4.45 -7.32 -8.26
C PHE A 44 4.01 -8.77 -8.25
N GLN A 45 2.70 -9.06 -8.24
CA GLN A 45 2.20 -10.43 -8.07
C GLN A 45 2.86 -11.44 -9.05
N PRO A 46 3.04 -11.11 -10.35
CA PRO A 46 3.70 -12.02 -11.29
C PRO A 46 5.21 -12.20 -11.06
N TYR A 47 5.86 -11.39 -10.21
CA TYR A 47 7.30 -11.34 -10.04
C TYR A 47 7.77 -11.46 -8.59
N ILE A 48 6.88 -11.59 -7.60
CA ILE A 48 7.26 -11.72 -6.17
C ILE A 48 8.32 -12.83 -5.98
N TYR A 49 8.23 -13.92 -6.75
CA TYR A 49 9.19 -15.02 -6.68
C TYR A 49 10.64 -14.62 -7.05
N SER A 50 10.85 -13.55 -7.80
CA SER A 50 12.18 -13.15 -8.29
C SER A 50 13.07 -12.58 -7.18
N TYR A 51 12.46 -12.10 -6.09
CA TYR A 51 13.16 -11.56 -4.92
C TYR A 51 13.75 -12.67 -4.02
N GLY A 52 13.41 -13.93 -4.26
CA GLY A 52 13.88 -15.05 -3.45
C GLY A 52 13.29 -15.05 -2.03
N ASP A 53 14.09 -15.45 -1.05
CA ASP A 53 13.66 -15.50 0.35
C ASP A 53 13.64 -14.09 0.95
N THR A 54 12.45 -13.55 1.19
CA THR A 54 12.25 -12.21 1.76
C THR A 54 12.50 -12.15 3.27
N THR A 55 12.76 -13.27 3.95
CA THR A 55 13.28 -13.23 5.33
C THR A 55 14.73 -12.75 5.39
N VAL A 56 15.44 -12.77 4.25
CA VAL A 56 16.75 -12.14 4.08
C VAL A 56 16.55 -10.61 3.97
N PRO A 57 17.13 -9.80 4.87
CA PRO A 57 16.89 -8.35 4.92
C PRO A 57 17.16 -7.62 3.61
N GLU A 58 18.20 -8.03 2.89
CA GLU A 58 18.61 -7.43 1.61
C GLU A 58 17.55 -7.64 0.53
N ASN A 59 16.95 -8.83 0.47
CA ASN A 59 15.91 -9.17 -0.50
C ASN A 59 14.62 -8.38 -0.23
N LEU A 60 14.21 -8.30 1.04
CA LEU A 60 13.05 -7.50 1.44
C LEU A 60 13.26 -6.02 1.14
N LYS A 61 14.46 -5.51 1.42
CA LYS A 61 14.80 -4.11 1.14
C LYS A 61 14.83 -3.82 -0.36
N ALA A 62 15.31 -4.75 -1.19
CA ALA A 62 15.24 -4.63 -2.64
C ALA A 62 13.78 -4.57 -3.13
N MET A 63 12.90 -5.44 -2.62
CA MET A 63 11.47 -5.40 -2.92
C MET A 63 10.83 -4.07 -2.49
N ALA A 64 11.14 -3.59 -1.29
CA ALA A 64 10.64 -2.32 -0.78
C ALA A 64 11.11 -1.12 -1.64
N GLN A 65 12.37 -1.15 -2.11
CA GLN A 65 12.91 -0.13 -3.00
C GLN A 65 12.19 -0.13 -4.35
N ASP A 66 12.01 -1.30 -4.96
CA ASP A 66 11.30 -1.42 -6.24
C ASP A 66 9.83 -0.96 -6.12
N MET A 67 9.17 -1.22 -4.98
CA MET A 67 7.81 -0.71 -4.74
C MET A 67 7.78 0.81 -4.74
N LEU A 68 8.77 1.46 -4.12
CA LEU A 68 8.88 2.92 -4.08
C LEU A 68 9.23 3.49 -5.45
N ASP A 69 10.04 2.80 -6.24
CA ASP A 69 10.43 3.21 -7.60
C ASP A 69 9.31 2.98 -8.64
N CYS A 70 8.21 2.34 -8.24
CA CYS A 70 7.06 2.15 -9.10
C CYS A 70 6.48 3.52 -9.55
N PRO A 71 6.23 3.73 -10.86
CA PRO A 71 5.80 5.03 -11.39
C PRO A 71 4.49 5.57 -10.79
N THR A 72 3.64 4.69 -10.26
CA THR A 72 2.39 5.07 -9.58
C THR A 72 2.64 5.62 -8.18
N ILE A 73 3.63 5.07 -7.46
CA ILE A 73 4.05 5.53 -6.13
C ILE A 73 4.86 6.83 -6.22
N GLN A 74 5.74 6.95 -7.22
CA GLN A 74 6.50 8.18 -7.49
C GLN A 74 5.62 9.41 -7.83
N ARG A 75 4.32 9.23 -8.06
CA ARG A 75 3.34 10.32 -8.26
C ARG A 75 2.69 10.79 -6.97
N TRP A 76 2.92 10.09 -5.86
CA TRP A 76 2.45 10.53 -4.55
C TRP A 76 3.22 11.79 -4.14
N ALA A 77 2.60 12.63 -3.31
CA ALA A 77 3.27 13.83 -2.82
C ALA A 77 4.28 13.50 -1.71
N GLU A 78 4.03 12.38 -1.03
CA GLU A 78 4.80 11.84 0.08
C GLU A 78 5.92 10.94 -0.45
N THR A 79 7.08 11.02 0.19
CA THR A 79 8.23 10.17 -0.10
C THR A 79 8.57 9.33 1.14
N PHE A 80 8.95 8.08 0.90
CA PHE A 80 9.35 7.14 1.94
C PHE A 80 10.66 6.47 1.54
N SER A 81 11.39 5.94 2.50
CA SER A 81 12.57 5.11 2.25
C SER A 81 12.25 3.63 2.39
N ALA A 82 13.01 2.78 1.71
CA ALA A 82 12.90 1.34 1.86
C ALA A 82 13.09 0.90 3.32
N ASP A 83 13.96 1.58 4.07
CA ASP A 83 14.16 1.32 5.50
C ASP A 83 12.92 1.62 6.35
N GLN A 84 12.16 2.67 6.01
CA GLN A 84 10.88 2.96 6.69
C GLN A 84 9.85 1.87 6.40
N LEU A 85 9.75 1.41 5.16
CA LEU A 85 8.82 0.34 4.76
C LEU A 85 9.16 -0.97 5.49
N VAL A 86 10.42 -1.38 5.42
CA VAL A 86 10.91 -2.62 6.08
C VAL A 86 10.70 -2.56 7.59
N ALA A 87 11.02 -1.44 8.23
CA ALA A 87 10.84 -1.30 9.67
C ALA A 87 9.36 -1.30 10.12
N ARG A 88 8.46 -0.88 9.24
CA ARG A 88 7.03 -0.76 9.53
C ARG A 88 6.23 -2.02 9.17
N ALA A 89 6.77 -2.87 8.28
CA ALA A 89 6.11 -4.08 7.82
C ALA A 89 5.86 -5.06 8.98
N PRO A 90 4.62 -5.56 9.15
CA PRO A 90 4.32 -6.54 10.18
C PRO A 90 5.00 -7.90 9.92
N GLU A 91 5.23 -8.21 8.64
CA GLU A 91 5.87 -9.44 8.18
C GLU A 91 6.81 -9.13 7.01
N PRO A 92 7.90 -9.90 6.84
CA PRO A 92 8.87 -9.70 5.76
C PRO A 92 8.33 -10.29 4.45
N THR A 93 7.21 -9.75 3.97
CA THR A 93 6.48 -10.22 2.78
C THR A 93 6.00 -9.03 1.96
N PHE A 94 5.61 -9.28 0.70
CA PHE A 94 5.00 -8.24 -0.13
C PHE A 94 3.73 -7.65 0.49
N PRO A 95 2.76 -8.44 1.02
CA PRO A 95 1.61 -7.89 1.74
C PRO A 95 2.00 -7.06 2.96
N GLY A 96 3.04 -7.47 3.69
CA GLY A 96 3.57 -6.71 4.83
C GLY A 96 4.14 -5.34 4.43
N LEU A 97 4.93 -5.29 3.34
CA LEU A 97 5.42 -4.02 2.79
C LEU A 97 4.28 -3.17 2.22
N TYR A 98 3.28 -3.80 1.61
CA TYR A 98 2.10 -3.13 1.08
C TYR A 98 1.31 -2.44 2.19
N ASP A 99 1.04 -3.13 3.30
CA ASP A 99 0.40 -2.56 4.49
C ASP A 99 1.25 -1.41 5.08
N ALA A 100 2.57 -1.61 5.22
CA ALA A 100 3.50 -0.60 5.70
C ALA A 100 3.47 0.70 4.89
N LEU A 101 3.45 0.60 3.55
CA LEU A 101 3.41 1.76 2.66
C LEU A 101 2.14 2.59 2.89
N HIS A 102 0.98 1.94 3.00
CA HIS A 102 -0.30 2.63 3.21
C HIS A 102 -0.44 3.18 4.62
N LEU A 103 0.14 2.50 5.61
CA LEU A 103 0.27 2.98 6.98
C LEU A 103 1.09 4.26 7.07
N LEU A 104 2.28 4.28 6.46
CA LEU A 104 3.13 5.45 6.43
C LEU A 104 2.41 6.63 5.77
N TYR A 105 1.66 6.37 4.69
CA TYR A 105 0.79 7.39 4.09
C TYR A 105 -0.27 7.91 5.08
N ALA A 106 -0.98 7.03 5.78
CA ALA A 106 -1.99 7.43 6.75
C ALA A 106 -1.40 8.23 7.92
N GLU A 107 -0.20 7.87 8.37
CA GLU A 107 0.56 8.59 9.39
C GLU A 107 0.89 10.01 8.95
N THR A 108 1.26 10.24 7.68
CA THR A 108 1.47 11.62 7.16
C THR A 108 0.23 12.50 7.24
N LYS A 109 -0.96 11.90 7.28
CA LYS A 109 -2.25 12.59 7.41
C LYS A 109 -2.78 12.62 8.84
N GLY A 110 -2.07 12.00 9.80
CA GLY A 110 -2.52 11.87 11.19
C GLY A 110 -3.75 10.97 11.34
N LYS A 111 -3.94 10.00 10.43
CA LYS A 111 -5.14 9.16 10.38
C LYS A 111 -4.84 7.73 10.79
N PRO A 112 -5.73 7.07 11.55
CA PRO A 112 -5.48 5.75 12.12
C PRO A 112 -5.68 4.60 11.13
N ARG A 113 -6.35 4.84 9.99
CA ARG A 113 -6.77 3.79 9.07
C ARG A 113 -6.46 4.17 7.63
N TRP A 114 -6.01 3.20 6.85
CA TRP A 114 -5.81 3.35 5.42
C TRP A 114 -6.85 2.60 4.58
N GLY A 115 -7.03 3.06 3.35
CA GLY A 115 -7.77 2.35 2.31
C GLY A 115 -7.06 2.44 0.97
N GLU A 116 -7.50 1.64 0.01
CA GLU A 116 -6.88 1.58 -1.31
C GLU A 116 -7.95 1.32 -2.39
N LYS A 117 -7.75 1.86 -3.59
CA LYS A 117 -8.76 1.97 -4.64
C LYS A 117 -8.37 1.30 -5.97
N SER A 118 -7.22 0.65 -6.07
CA SER A 118 -6.80 -0.06 -7.28
C SER A 118 -7.83 -1.14 -7.62
N PRO A 119 -8.55 -1.03 -8.75
CA PRO A 119 -9.69 -1.89 -9.05
C PRO A 119 -9.34 -3.39 -9.06
N ARG A 120 -8.11 -3.71 -9.48
CA ARG A 120 -7.63 -5.09 -9.66
C ARG A 120 -7.22 -5.77 -8.35
N ASN A 121 -7.11 -5.04 -7.24
CA ASN A 121 -6.97 -5.65 -5.92
C ASN A 121 -8.11 -6.64 -5.61
N ALA A 122 -9.29 -6.46 -6.21
CA ALA A 122 -10.39 -7.41 -6.11
C ALA A 122 -10.03 -8.85 -6.55
N LEU A 123 -9.00 -9.02 -7.38
CA LEU A 123 -8.50 -10.34 -7.83
C LEU A 123 -7.50 -10.96 -6.84
N CYS A 124 -6.97 -10.17 -5.90
CA CYS A 124 -5.92 -10.58 -4.97
C CYS A 124 -6.36 -10.47 -3.51
N VAL A 125 -7.67 -10.37 -3.21
CA VAL A 125 -8.19 -10.11 -1.85
C VAL A 125 -7.75 -11.15 -0.82
N ASN A 126 -7.49 -12.40 -1.23
CA ASN A 126 -7.01 -13.45 -0.33
C ASN A 126 -5.50 -13.33 -0.02
N GLU A 127 -4.78 -12.49 -0.77
CA GLU A 127 -3.34 -12.27 -0.67
C GLU A 127 -3.02 -10.94 0.02
N ILE A 128 -4.03 -10.08 0.25
CA ILE A 128 -3.91 -8.74 0.86
C ILE A 128 -4.23 -8.76 2.35
#